data_AF-A0A8S9JX06-F1
#
_entry.id   AF-A0A8S9JX06-F1
#
_cell.length_a   1.000
_cell.length_b   1.000
_cell.length_c   1.000
_cell.angle_alpha   90.00
_cell.angle_beta   90.00
_cell.angle_gamma   90.00
#
_symmetry.space_group_name_H-M   'P 1'
#
loop_
_entity.id
_entity.type
_entity.pdbx_description
1 polymer ?
#
loop_
_entity_poly.entity_id
_entity_poly.type
_entity_poly.pdbx_seq_one_letter_code
_entity_poly.pdbx_strand_id
1 'polypeptide(L)'
;MGASTWPDISHLSVSRPELINVLRQMGQQVKWPQKMKAPDSFRNPGFWCDFHRDHAHKMEDCVVLKIEVNELLRKGHLREFLSEKAKSHLS
;
A
#
# COMPACT_ATOMS: atom_id res chain seq x y z
N MET A 1 14.40 17.61 -0.05
CA MET A 1 13.96 16.25 0.30
C MET A 1 12.67 16.37 1.08
N GLY A 2 11.51 16.31 0.40
CA GLY A 2 10.24 16.33 1.10
C GLY A 2 10.07 14.99 1.81
N ALA A 3 9.93 15.00 3.13
CA ALA A 3 9.48 13.82 3.87
C ALA A 3 8.24 13.30 3.15
N SER A 4 8.28 12.06 2.68
CA SER A 4 7.17 11.46 1.93
C SER A 4 5.97 11.40 2.87
N THR A 5 5.13 12.43 2.84
CA THR A 5 3.89 12.48 3.60
C THR A 5 2.99 11.38 3.08
N TRP A 6 2.24 10.75 3.98
CA TRP A 6 1.32 9.69 3.59
C TRP A 6 0.30 10.27 2.58
N PRO A 7 -0.03 9.58 1.46
CA PRO A 7 -1.02 10.08 0.52
C PRO A 7 -2.35 10.32 1.21
N ASP A 8 -3.07 11.38 0.82
CA ASP A 8 -4.42 11.59 1.32
C ASP A 8 -5.37 10.55 0.72
N ILE A 9 -5.85 9.66 1.58
CA ILE A 9 -6.79 8.59 1.26
C ILE A 9 -8.14 8.78 1.96
N SER A 10 -8.36 9.93 2.61
CA SER A 10 -9.59 10.20 3.37
C SER A 10 -10.85 10.04 2.51
N HIS A 11 -10.73 10.30 1.21
CA HIS A 11 -11.81 10.15 0.23
C HIS A 11 -12.14 8.69 -0.17
N LEU A 12 -11.28 7.72 0.14
CA LEU A 12 -11.45 6.33 -0.30
C LEU A 12 -12.33 5.48 0.62
N SER A 13 -12.75 6.02 1.78
CA SER A 13 -13.52 5.28 2.81
C SER A 13 -12.86 3.95 3.25
N VAL A 14 -11.52 3.85 3.16
CA VAL A 14 -10.75 2.69 3.63
C VAL A 14 -9.69 3.13 4.64
N SER A 15 -9.46 2.32 5.66
CA SER A 15 -8.37 2.52 6.61
C SER A 15 -7.01 2.12 6.02
N ARG A 16 -5.92 2.55 6.66
CA ARG A 16 -4.55 2.18 6.22
C ARG A 16 -4.30 0.66 6.24
N PRO A 17 -4.73 -0.10 7.27
CA PRO A 17 -4.59 -1.56 7.23
C PRO A 17 -5.40 -2.22 6.11
N GLU A 18 -6.64 -1.75 5.87
CA GLU A 18 -7.50 -2.27 4.81
C GLU A 18 -6.94 -2.00 3.41
N LEU A 19 -6.22 -0.89 3.23
CA LEU A 19 -5.60 -0.53 1.96
C LEU A 19 -4.70 -1.64 1.42
N ILE A 20 -3.92 -2.32 2.27
CA ILE A 20 -3.10 -3.46 1.82
C ILE A 20 -3.96 -4.60 1.28
N ASN A 21 -5.10 -4.88 1.92
CA ASN A 21 -6.01 -5.92 1.44
C ASN A 21 -6.61 -5.53 0.07
N VAL A 22 -6.97 -4.27 -0.11
CA VAL A 22 -7.44 -3.73 -1.41
C VAL A 22 -6.36 -3.90 -2.48
N LEU A 23 -5.13 -3.47 -2.19
CA LEU A 23 -4.01 -3.60 -3.11
C LEU A 23 -3.75 -5.07 -3.48
N ARG A 24 -3.88 -6.01 -2.53
CA ARG A 24 -3.77 -7.45 -2.81
C ARG A 24 -4.83 -7.94 -3.79
N GLN A 25 -6.06 -7.47 -3.65
CA GLN A 25 -7.17 -7.84 -4.54
C GLN A 25 -7.01 -7.23 -5.94
N MET A 26 -6.40 -6.06 -6.05
CA MET A 26 -6.03 -5.45 -7.34
C MET A 26 -4.95 -6.25 -8.11
N GLY A 27 -4.23 -7.15 -7.43
CA GLY A 27 -3.34 -8.13 -8.06
C GLY A 27 -2.24 -7.48 -8.90
N GLN A 28 -2.22 -7.81 -10.20
CA GLN A 28 -1.19 -7.38 -11.16
C GLN A 28 -1.22 -5.88 -11.47
N GLN A 29 -2.28 -5.16 -11.11
CA GLN A 29 -2.33 -3.70 -11.27
C GLN A 29 -1.42 -2.96 -10.28
N VAL A 30 -1.03 -3.63 -9.19
CA VAL A 30 -0.15 -3.09 -8.16
C VAL A 30 1.28 -3.55 -8.39
N LYS A 31 2.21 -2.60 -8.38
CA LYS A 31 3.64 -2.89 -8.42
C LYS A 31 4.12 -3.33 -7.04
N TRP A 32 4.07 -4.64 -6.81
CA TRP A 32 4.59 -5.22 -5.59
C TRP A 32 6.13 -5.12 -5.55
N PRO A 33 6.70 -4.56 -4.47
CA PRO A 33 8.15 -4.49 -4.34
C PRO A 33 8.72 -5.89 -4.14
N GLN A 34 9.97 -6.06 -4.57
CA GLN A 34 10.75 -7.22 -4.14
C GLN A 34 10.95 -7.18 -2.62
N LYS A 35 11.25 -8.34 -2.03
CA LYS A 35 11.72 -8.41 -0.64
C LYS A 35 12.88 -7.44 -0.45
N MET A 36 12.99 -6.91 0.76
CA MET A 36 14.02 -5.92 1.05
C MET A 36 15.39 -6.51 0.75
N LYS A 37 16.22 -5.76 0.03
CA LYS A 37 17.60 -6.19 -0.31
C LYS A 37 18.62 -5.79 0.76
N ALA A 38 18.21 -4.95 1.70
CA ALA A 38 19.07 -4.57 2.80
C ALA A 38 19.44 -5.81 3.63
N PRO A 39 20.69 -5.91 4.12
CA PRO A 39 21.12 -6.99 4.99
C PRO A 39 20.26 -7.07 6.25
N ASP A 40 20.14 -8.27 6.81
CA ASP A 40 19.31 -8.52 8.00
C ASP A 40 19.74 -7.67 9.21
N SER A 41 21.01 -7.28 9.29
CA SER A 41 21.52 -6.38 10.33
C SER A 41 20.92 -4.95 10.27
N PHE A 42 20.37 -4.54 9.12
CA PHE A 42 19.67 -3.26 8.95
C PHE A 42 18.15 -3.42 9.05
N ARG A 43 17.66 -4.64 9.26
CA ARG A 43 16.25 -4.91 9.49
C ARG A 43 16.00 -4.84 10.98
N ASN A 44 14.99 -4.08 11.38
CA ASN A 44 14.50 -4.15 12.75
C ASN A 44 13.51 -5.33 12.84
N PRO A 45 13.87 -6.44 13.53
CA PRO A 45 12.96 -7.58 13.68
C PRO A 45 11.70 -7.25 14.48
N GLY A 46 11.68 -6.14 15.23
CA GLY A 46 10.50 -5.66 15.94
C GLY A 46 9.46 -4.99 15.03
N PHE A 47 9.74 -4.76 13.75
CA PHE A 47 8.81 -4.10 12.83
C PHE A 47 8.55 -4.95 11.58
N TRP A 48 7.28 -5.30 11.40
CA TRP A 48 6.76 -6.01 10.24
C TRP A 48 6.10 -5.05 9.26
N CYS A 49 6.38 -5.23 7.96
CA CYS A 49 5.71 -4.51 6.88
C CYS A 49 4.92 -5.48 5.99
N ASP A 50 3.58 -5.43 6.05
CA ASP A 50 2.73 -6.32 5.24
C ASP A 50 2.89 -6.12 3.73
N PHE A 51 3.30 -4.92 3.31
CA PHE A 51 3.53 -4.62 1.90
C PHE A 51 4.73 -5.39 1.34
N HIS A 52 5.82 -5.48 2.11
CA HIS A 52 7.00 -6.29 1.76
C HIS A 52 6.89 -7.76 2.20
N ARG A 53 5.98 -8.07 3.13
CA ARG A 53 5.92 -9.36 3.84
C ARG A 53 7.28 -9.73 4.46
N ASP A 54 7.89 -8.76 5.13
CA ASP A 54 9.24 -8.87 5.68
C ASP A 54 9.42 -7.96 6.91
N HIS A 55 10.46 -8.22 7.69
CA HIS A 55 10.86 -7.41 8.84
C HIS A 55 11.80 -6.29 8.40
N ALA A 56 11.48 -5.05 8.76
CA ALA A 56 12.30 -3.89 8.42
C ALA A 56 11.83 -2.63 9.15
N HIS A 57 10.64 -2.18 8.77
CA HIS A 57 10.00 -0.91 9.15
C HIS A 57 8.50 -1.15 9.27
N LYS A 58 7.80 -0.23 9.95
CA LYS A 58 6.34 -0.29 10.01
C LYS A 58 5.75 0.11 8.67
N MET A 59 4.53 -0.36 8.37
CA MET A 59 3.85 -0.02 7.13
C MET A 59 3.78 1.49 6.87
N GLU A 60 3.55 2.30 7.91
CA GLU A 60 3.42 3.77 7.87
C GLU A 60 4.73 4.49 7.50
N ASP A 61 5.85 3.78 7.52
CA ASP A 61 7.15 4.29 7.10
C ASP A 61 7.54 3.79 5.71
N CYS A 62 6.73 2.92 5.09
CA CYS A 62 7.04 2.30 3.81
C CYS A 62 6.94 3.29 2.66
N VAL A 63 8.08 3.84 2.24
CA VAL A 63 8.17 4.83 1.15
C VAL A 63 7.66 4.26 -0.17
N VAL A 64 7.97 2.99 -0.47
CA VAL A 64 7.52 2.35 -1.71
C VAL A 64 5.99 2.20 -1.74
N LEU A 65 5.37 1.86 -0.60
CA LEU A 65 3.91 1.83 -0.47
C LEU A 65 3.30 3.22 -0.71
N LYS A 66 3.86 4.28 -0.09
CA LYS A 66 3.38 5.66 -0.30
C LYS A 66 3.39 6.04 -1.77
N ILE A 67 4.48 5.73 -2.47
CA ILE A 67 4.64 6.03 -3.90
C ILE A 67 3.61 5.27 -4.71
N GLU A 68 3.46 3.96 -4.50
CA GLU A 68 2.53 3.14 -5.27
C GLU A 68 1.08 3.57 -5.06
N VAL A 69 0.67 3.85 -3.82
CA VAL A 69 -0.67 4.38 -3.52
C VAL A 69 -0.91 5.70 -4.22
N ASN A 70 0.06 6.62 -4.20
CA ASN A 70 -0.06 7.91 -4.88
C ASN A 70 -0.18 7.74 -6.40
N GLU A 71 0.57 6.82 -7.01
CA GLU A 71 0.49 6.51 -8.44
C GLU A 71 -0.88 5.94 -8.83
N LEU A 72 -1.40 4.99 -8.05
CA LEU A 72 -2.72 4.39 -8.29
C LEU A 72 -3.86 5.38 -8.10
N LEU A 73 -3.72 6.30 -7.13
CA LEU A 73 -4.64 7.43 -6.95
C LEU A 73 -4.60 8.39 -8.13
N ARG A 74 -3.40 8.80 -8.57
CA ARG A 74 -3.23 9.74 -9.70
C ARG A 74 -3.81 9.18 -10.99
N LYS A 75 -3.73 7.86 -11.19
CA LYS A 75 -4.32 7.17 -12.34
C LYS A 75 -5.81 6.87 -12.19
N GLY A 76 -6.40 7.08 -11.01
CA GLY A 76 -7.79 6.75 -10.72
C GLY A 76 -8.08 5.26 -10.48
N HIS A 77 -7.12 4.37 -10.71
CA HIS A 77 -7.31 2.91 -10.63
C HIS A 77 -7.78 2.46 -9.24
N LEU A 78 -7.22 3.04 -8.17
CA LEU A 78 -7.61 2.68 -6.81
C LEU A 78 -9.07 3.07 -6.52
N ARG A 79 -9.51 4.23 -7.01
CA ARG A 79 -10.89 4.70 -6.84
C ARG A 79 -11.87 3.87 -7.66
N GLU A 80 -11.51 3.57 -8.91
CA GLU A 80 -12.32 2.72 -9.80
C GLU A 80 -12.51 1.34 -9.21
N PHE A 81 -11.44 0.70 -8.76
CA PHE A 81 -11.49 -0.63 -8.15
C PHE A 81 -12.43 -0.68 -6.93
N LEU A 82 -12.34 0.31 -6.03
CA LEU A 82 -13.22 0.40 -4.86
C LEU A 82 -14.68 0.62 -5.24
N SER A 83 -14.94 1.43 -6.27
CA SER A 83 -16.29 1.66 -6.81
C SER A 83 -16.89 0.38 -7.38
N GLU A 84 -16.16 -0.34 -8.22
CA GLU A 84 -16.64 -1.60 -8.81
C GLU A 84 -16.86 -2.67 -7.75
N LYS A 85 -15.97 -2.76 -6.76
CA LYS A 85 -16.16 -3.66 -5.61
C LYS A 85 -17.44 -3.33 -4.84
N ALA A 86 -17.70 -2.06 -4.54
CA ALA A 86 -18.92 -1.65 -3.86
C ALA A 86 -20.18 -2.04 -4.63
N LYS A 87 -20.19 -1.87 -5.96
CA LYS A 87 -21.31 -2.30 -6.82
C LYS A 87 -21.51 -3.83 -6.77
N SER A 88 -20.42 -4.60 -6.82
CA SER A 88 -20.48 -6.07 -6.81
C SER A 88 -21.00 -6.68 -5.50
N HIS A 89 -20.91 -5.96 -4.38
CA HIS A 89 -21.48 -6.39 -3.10
C HIS A 89 -22.97 -6.01 -2.96
N LEU A 90 -23.49 -5.15 -3.83
CA LEU A 90 -24.89 -4.69 -3.82
C LEU A 90 -25.77 -5.44 -4.83
N SER A 91 -25.17 -6.26 -5.70
CA SER A 91 -25.83 -7.13 -6.67
C SER A 91 -25.97 -8.56 -6.16
#